data_AF-A0A0T6XRD3-F1
#
_entry.id   AF-A0A0T6XRD3-F1
#
_cell.length_a   1.000
_cell.length_b   1.000
_cell.length_c   1.000
_cell.angle_alpha   90.00
_cell.angle_beta   90.00
_cell.angle_gamma   90.00
#
_symmetry.space_group_name_H-M   'P 1'
#
loop_
_entity.id
_entity.type
_entity.pdbx_description
1 polymer ?
#
loop_
_entity_poly.entity_id
_entity_poly.type
_entity_poly.pdbx_seq_one_letter_code
_entity_poly.pdbx_strand_id
1 'polypeptide(L)'
;EPEYWDKATDRLMWDKGVSTPVGLIVHGAREVNNFLADGQYFFVDILREGIVLYELDDRPLAEPKRLSPADALRVAKERANLHLPEIGDLVAGSRFYLAKENKRRAVFELHQAVETAYSCVLLTLTNYSPPSHNLKFLRGLAEDRDQRLVGAWPRDQHRFTAWYNILNEAYVKARYSKHFEVTEEALAWLLGRTEHLHRLVETICQERLAELELELGSA
;
A
#
# COMPACT_ATOMS: atom_id res chain seq x y z
N GLU A 1 -4.00 10.86 17.71
CA GLU A 1 -2.95 11.23 16.73
C GLU A 1 -3.48 11.64 15.35
N PRO A 2 -4.51 11.00 14.75
CA PRO A 2 -5.04 11.43 13.43
C PRO A 2 -5.59 12.86 13.39
N GLU A 3 -6.34 13.27 14.43
CA GLU A 3 -7.08 14.55 14.46
C GLU A 3 -6.22 15.81 14.29
N TYR A 4 -4.93 15.77 14.63
CA TYR A 4 -4.05 16.95 14.53
C TYR A 4 -3.61 17.24 13.09
N TRP A 5 -3.55 16.21 12.24
CA TRP A 5 -2.97 16.32 10.89
C TRP A 5 -4.01 16.30 9.78
N ASP A 6 -5.27 15.95 10.07
CA ASP A 6 -6.35 15.92 9.07
C ASP A 6 -6.48 17.24 8.31
N LYS A 7 -6.45 18.39 9.01
CA LYS A 7 -6.50 19.71 8.36
C LYS A 7 -5.31 19.98 7.45
N ALA A 8 -4.12 19.49 7.81
CA ALA A 8 -2.92 19.64 7.00
C ALA A 8 -3.00 18.76 5.76
N THR A 9 -3.40 17.49 5.93
CA THR A 9 -3.62 16.52 4.85
C THR A 9 -4.66 17.03 3.86
N ASP A 10 -5.82 17.50 4.35
CA ASP A 10 -6.87 18.06 3.51
C ASP A 10 -6.38 19.29 2.75
N ARG A 11 -5.72 20.23 3.42
CA ARG A 11 -5.16 21.41 2.75
C ARG A 11 -4.18 21.00 1.66
N LEU A 12 -3.28 20.05 1.91
CA LEU A 12 -2.29 19.58 0.94
C LEU A 12 -2.94 18.95 -0.30
N MET A 13 -4.06 18.24 -0.13
CA MET A 13 -4.81 17.64 -1.24
C MET A 13 -5.53 18.67 -2.12
N TRP A 14 -5.91 19.82 -1.57
CA TRP A 14 -6.68 20.86 -2.27
C TRP A 14 -5.88 22.13 -2.60
N ASP A 15 -4.61 22.21 -2.19
CA ASP A 15 -3.75 23.37 -2.46
C ASP A 15 -3.41 23.45 -3.95
N LYS A 16 -3.91 24.48 -4.62
CA LYS A 16 -3.68 24.72 -6.05
C LYS A 16 -2.22 25.04 -6.39
N GLY A 17 -1.40 25.38 -5.39
CA GLY A 17 0.04 25.58 -5.55
C GLY A 17 0.83 24.27 -5.64
N VAL A 18 0.22 23.14 -5.27
CA VAL A 18 0.85 21.82 -5.28
C VAL A 18 0.26 21.01 -6.43
N SER A 19 0.97 21.00 -7.56
CA SER A 19 0.50 20.29 -8.77
C SER A 19 0.60 18.77 -8.66
N THR A 20 1.55 18.27 -7.86
CA THR A 20 1.78 16.85 -7.63
C THR A 20 1.17 16.46 -6.29
N PRO A 21 0.16 15.56 -6.23
CA PRO A 21 -0.43 15.14 -4.96
C PRO A 21 0.65 14.60 -4.01
N VAL A 22 0.76 15.18 -2.81
CA VAL A 22 1.70 14.76 -1.77
C VAL A 22 0.93 14.07 -0.64
N GLY A 23 1.48 12.99 -0.09
CA GLY A 23 0.95 12.32 1.09
C GLY A 23 1.78 12.64 2.33
N LEU A 24 1.13 12.84 3.47
CA LEU A 24 1.81 13.02 4.76
C LEU A 24 1.98 11.67 5.46
N ILE A 25 3.20 11.38 5.87
CA ILE A 25 3.53 10.28 6.78
C ILE A 25 4.01 10.92 8.07
N VAL A 26 3.31 10.64 9.17
CA VAL A 26 3.59 11.23 10.48
C VAL A 26 3.91 10.12 11.46
N HIS A 27 5.04 10.25 12.15
CA HIS A 27 5.48 9.37 13.23
C HIS A 27 6.06 10.21 14.36
N GLY A 28 5.92 9.73 15.59
CA GLY A 28 6.64 10.32 16.73
C GLY A 28 8.14 10.07 16.60
N ALA A 29 8.96 11.00 17.12
CA ALA A 29 10.43 10.85 17.07
C ALA A 29 10.92 9.54 17.70
N ARG A 30 10.26 9.05 18.76
CA ARG A 30 10.58 7.75 19.37
C ARG A 30 10.31 6.57 18.42
N GLU A 31 9.23 6.64 17.65
CA GLU A 31 8.88 5.59 16.69
C GLU A 31 9.87 5.56 15.54
N VAL A 32 10.21 6.73 14.98
CA VAL A 32 11.25 6.85 13.94
C VAL A 32 12.57 6.25 14.42
N ASN A 33 12.99 6.56 15.65
CA ASN A 33 14.20 5.99 16.23
C ASN A 33 14.13 4.45 16.38
N ASN A 34 12.98 3.90 16.77
CA ASN A 34 12.78 2.47 16.82
C ASN A 34 12.84 1.84 15.41
N PHE A 35 12.20 2.46 14.42
CA PHE A 35 12.22 1.95 13.04
C PHE A 35 13.62 1.97 12.42
N LEU A 36 14.42 2.99 12.74
CA LEU A 36 15.84 3.04 12.36
C LEU A 36 16.66 1.95 13.07
N ALA A 37 16.40 1.72 14.36
CA ALA A 37 17.05 0.65 15.12
C ALA A 37 16.66 -0.75 14.62
N ASP A 38 15.44 -0.91 14.08
CA ASP A 38 14.92 -2.13 13.46
C ASP A 38 15.34 -2.27 11.99
N GLY A 39 16.04 -1.28 11.43
CA GLY A 39 16.54 -1.31 10.06
C GLY A 39 15.45 -1.25 8.99
N GLN A 40 14.32 -0.60 9.26
CA GLN A 40 13.26 -0.43 8.26
C GLN A 40 13.76 0.44 7.10
N TYR A 41 13.92 -0.15 5.92
CA TYR A 41 14.53 0.48 4.74
C TYR A 41 13.88 1.84 4.42
N PHE A 42 12.56 1.96 4.55
CA PHE A 42 11.87 3.22 4.34
C PHE A 42 12.46 4.38 5.18
N PHE A 43 12.73 4.17 6.47
CA PHE A 43 13.30 5.21 7.35
C PHE A 43 14.80 5.36 7.18
N VAL A 44 15.50 4.27 6.85
CA VAL A 44 16.93 4.33 6.52
C VAL A 44 17.17 5.19 5.27
N ASP A 45 16.35 5.00 4.23
CA ASP A 45 16.38 5.80 3.00
C ASP A 45 16.07 7.27 3.32
N ILE A 46 15.04 7.55 4.13
CA ILE A 46 14.73 8.92 4.57
C ILE A 46 15.91 9.57 5.28
N LEU A 47 16.59 8.86 6.19
CA LEU A 47 17.73 9.42 6.90
C LEU A 47 18.92 9.71 5.97
N ARG A 48 19.10 8.92 4.91
CA ARG A 48 20.23 9.05 3.97
C ARG A 48 19.98 10.04 2.84
N GLU A 49 18.77 10.04 2.29
CA GLU A 49 18.40 10.73 1.06
C GLU A 49 17.36 11.84 1.29
N GLY A 50 16.75 11.88 2.47
CA GLY A 50 15.74 12.86 2.81
C GLY A 50 16.30 14.28 2.85
N ILE A 51 15.48 15.23 2.42
CA ILE A 51 15.79 16.65 2.48
C ILE A 51 15.09 17.23 3.70
N VAL A 52 15.86 17.76 4.66
CA VAL A 52 15.32 18.44 5.84
C VAL A 52 14.68 19.76 5.39
N LEU A 53 13.36 19.88 5.58
CA LEU A 53 12.62 21.09 5.25
C LEU A 53 12.46 22.01 6.47
N TYR A 54 12.39 21.44 7.66
CA TYR A 54 12.20 22.16 8.92
C TYR A 54 12.66 21.29 10.10
N GLU A 55 13.29 21.90 11.10
CA GLU A 55 13.78 21.25 12.31
C GLU A 55 13.48 22.16 13.51
N LEU A 56 12.87 21.61 14.56
CA LEU A 56 12.53 22.36 15.78
C LEU A 56 13.56 22.16 16.89
N ASP A 57 14.21 21.00 16.94
CA ASP A 57 15.26 20.66 17.90
C ASP A 57 16.42 19.92 17.22
N ASP A 58 17.63 20.07 17.74
CA ASP A 58 18.86 19.53 17.14
C ASP A 58 19.16 18.08 17.55
N ARG A 59 18.15 17.30 18.00
CA ARG A 59 18.40 15.92 18.46
C ARG A 59 18.60 14.99 17.26
N PRO A 60 19.77 14.33 17.14
CA PRO A 60 20.00 13.44 16.02
C PRO A 60 19.08 12.22 16.07
N LEU A 61 18.63 11.78 14.89
CA LEU A 61 18.00 10.48 14.72
C LEU A 61 19.01 9.35 14.99
N ALA A 62 18.52 8.20 15.45
CA ALA A 62 19.32 7.04 15.77
C ALA A 62 20.05 6.52 14.52
N GLU A 63 21.28 6.02 14.72
CA GLU A 63 22.00 5.37 13.64
C GLU A 63 21.24 4.12 13.17
N PRO A 64 20.99 3.98 11.87
CA PRO A 64 20.22 2.87 11.35
C PRO A 64 21.03 1.59 11.46
N LYS A 65 20.48 0.58 12.15
CA LYS A 65 21.07 -0.75 12.15
C LYS A 65 20.66 -1.45 10.86
N ARG A 66 21.63 -1.96 10.11
CA ARG A 66 21.32 -2.88 9.01
C ARG A 66 20.82 -4.18 9.63
N LEU A 67 19.63 -4.61 9.25
CA LEU A 67 19.16 -5.96 9.54
C LEU A 67 20.17 -6.96 8.98
N SER A 68 20.43 -8.04 9.72
CA SER A 68 21.19 -9.15 9.16
C SER A 68 20.44 -9.72 7.95
N PRO A 69 21.14 -10.25 6.93
CA PRO A 69 20.47 -10.90 5.79
C PRO A 69 19.45 -11.96 6.24
N ALA A 70 19.77 -12.71 7.31
CA ALA A 70 18.88 -13.70 7.90
C ALA A 70 17.60 -13.09 8.49
N ASP A 71 17.70 -11.98 9.23
CA ASP A 71 16.53 -11.30 9.80
C ASP A 71 15.68 -10.62 8.73
N ALA A 72 16.32 -9.99 7.74
CA ALA A 72 15.62 -9.38 6.61
C ALA A 72 14.80 -10.43 5.84
N LEU A 73 15.40 -11.59 5.53
CA LEU A 73 14.70 -12.71 4.90
C LEU A 73 13.56 -13.23 5.77
N ARG A 74 13.81 -13.47 7.07
CA ARG A 74 12.79 -14.00 7.99
C ARG A 74 11.57 -13.09 8.06
N VAL A 75 11.77 -11.79 8.28
CA VAL A 75 10.67 -10.82 8.39
C VAL A 75 9.92 -10.69 7.06
N ALA A 76 10.63 -10.55 5.93
CA ALA A 76 9.99 -10.46 4.61
C ALA A 76 9.14 -11.70 4.31
N LYS A 77 9.63 -12.90 4.67
CA LYS A 77 8.93 -14.18 4.48
C LYS A 77 7.70 -14.30 5.37
N GLU A 78 7.80 -13.91 6.64
CA GLU A 78 6.65 -13.84 7.55
C GLU A 78 5.54 -12.94 6.99
N ARG A 79 5.89 -11.74 6.49
CA ARG A 79 4.92 -10.80 5.89
C ARG A 79 4.27 -11.34 4.63
N ALA A 80 5.08 -11.89 3.70
CA ALA A 80 4.56 -12.45 2.45
C ALA A 80 3.63 -13.65 2.70
N ASN A 81 4.02 -14.56 3.60
CA ASN A 81 3.22 -15.74 3.94
C ASN A 81 1.91 -15.38 4.66
N LEU A 82 1.87 -14.27 5.38
CA LEU A 82 0.65 -13.80 6.02
C LEU A 82 -0.31 -13.16 5.00
N HIS A 83 0.18 -12.25 4.17
CA HIS A 83 -0.70 -11.39 3.37
C HIS A 83 -1.02 -11.96 1.98
N LEU A 84 -0.14 -12.72 1.33
CA LEU A 84 -0.44 -13.28 -0.01
C LEU A 84 -1.69 -14.17 0.00
N PRO A 85 -1.86 -15.12 0.95
CA PRO A 85 -3.08 -15.91 1.04
C PRO A 85 -4.32 -15.05 1.35
N GLU A 86 -4.17 -14.05 2.22
CA GLU A 86 -5.25 -13.13 2.60
C GLU A 86 -5.83 -12.37 1.39
N ILE A 87 -4.98 -11.92 0.46
CA ILE A 87 -5.44 -11.27 -0.79
C ILE A 87 -6.33 -12.24 -1.60
N GLY A 88 -5.91 -13.50 -1.69
CA GLY A 88 -6.68 -14.56 -2.35
C GLY A 88 -8.04 -14.79 -1.70
N ASP A 89 -8.08 -14.86 -0.37
CA ASP A 89 -9.31 -15.05 0.40
C ASP A 89 -10.27 -13.86 0.23
N LEU A 90 -9.77 -12.63 0.20
CA LEU A 90 -10.58 -11.43 -0.04
C LEU A 90 -11.15 -11.40 -1.47
N VAL A 91 -10.38 -11.83 -2.48
CA VAL A 91 -10.88 -12.00 -3.85
C VAL A 91 -11.97 -13.08 -3.91
N ALA A 92 -11.77 -14.21 -3.23
CA ALA A 92 -12.79 -15.26 -3.13
C ALA A 92 -14.06 -14.76 -2.41
N GLY A 93 -13.90 -13.96 -1.35
CA GLY A 93 -14.99 -13.28 -0.65
C GLY A 93 -15.77 -12.35 -1.57
N SER A 94 -15.10 -11.57 -2.42
CA SER A 94 -15.75 -10.74 -3.43
C SER A 94 -16.60 -11.57 -4.40
N ARG A 95 -16.05 -12.68 -4.92
CA ARG A 95 -16.77 -13.62 -5.80
C ARG A 95 -18.00 -14.21 -5.12
N PHE A 96 -17.89 -14.57 -3.84
CA PHE A 96 -19.01 -15.06 -3.04
C PHE A 96 -20.14 -14.02 -2.94
N TYR A 97 -19.82 -12.77 -2.60
CA TYR A 97 -20.83 -11.72 -2.50
C TYR A 97 -21.44 -11.35 -3.85
N LEU A 98 -20.67 -11.44 -4.93
CA LEU A 98 -21.19 -11.27 -6.28
C LEU A 98 -22.22 -12.36 -6.63
N ALA A 99 -21.96 -13.62 -6.30
CA ALA A 99 -22.91 -14.72 -6.50
C ALA A 99 -24.19 -14.57 -5.67
N LYS A 100 -24.15 -13.79 -4.59
CA LYS A 100 -25.31 -13.41 -3.77
C LYS A 100 -25.97 -12.11 -4.22
N GLU A 101 -25.59 -11.58 -5.39
CA GLU A 101 -26.02 -10.29 -5.94
C GLU A 101 -25.72 -9.08 -5.03
N ASN A 102 -24.86 -9.25 -4.02
CA ASN A 102 -24.45 -8.18 -3.11
C ASN A 102 -23.23 -7.44 -3.65
N LYS A 103 -23.44 -6.70 -4.74
CA LYS A 103 -22.41 -5.96 -5.47
C LYS A 103 -21.65 -4.97 -4.57
N ARG A 104 -22.35 -4.31 -3.64
CA ARG A 104 -21.74 -3.36 -2.71
C ARG A 104 -20.70 -4.03 -1.82
N ARG A 105 -21.04 -5.19 -1.26
CA ARG A 105 -20.09 -5.95 -0.44
C ARG A 105 -18.97 -6.55 -1.27
N ALA A 106 -19.25 -7.00 -2.49
CA ALA A 106 -18.21 -7.49 -3.40
C ALA A 106 -17.13 -6.43 -3.71
N VAL A 107 -17.51 -5.19 -4.02
CA VAL A 107 -16.52 -4.10 -4.21
C VAL A 107 -15.78 -3.78 -2.93
N PHE A 108 -16.45 -3.83 -1.77
CA PHE A 108 -15.79 -3.60 -0.48
C PHE A 108 -14.67 -4.63 -0.23
N GLU A 109 -14.91 -5.92 -0.47
CA GLU A 109 -13.88 -6.96 -0.35
C GLU A 109 -12.75 -6.73 -1.38
N LEU A 110 -13.05 -6.27 -2.60
CA LEU A 110 -12.00 -5.91 -3.57
C LEU A 110 -11.15 -4.74 -3.10
N HIS A 111 -11.74 -3.75 -2.42
CA HIS A 111 -10.98 -2.64 -1.85
C HIS A 111 -9.97 -3.17 -0.83
N GLN A 112 -10.42 -4.02 0.10
CA GLN A 112 -9.55 -4.66 1.08
C GLN A 112 -8.46 -5.50 0.42
N ALA A 113 -8.80 -6.30 -0.61
CA ALA A 113 -7.81 -7.09 -1.34
C ALA A 113 -6.71 -6.22 -1.96
N VAL A 114 -7.07 -5.06 -2.53
CA VAL A 114 -6.11 -4.13 -3.14
C VAL A 114 -5.26 -3.42 -2.08
N GLU A 115 -5.87 -3.04 -0.96
CA GLU A 115 -5.17 -2.45 0.20
C GLU A 115 -4.13 -3.42 0.77
N THR A 116 -4.54 -4.67 1.01
CA THR A 116 -3.66 -5.74 1.51
C THR A 116 -2.56 -6.05 0.51
N ALA A 117 -2.84 -6.05 -0.80
CA ALA A 117 -1.84 -6.27 -1.84
C ALA A 117 -0.73 -5.21 -1.84
N TYR A 118 -1.09 -3.92 -1.75
CA TYR A 118 -0.09 -2.86 -1.66
C TYR A 118 0.67 -2.88 -0.34
N SER A 119 -0.01 -3.17 0.76
CA SER A 119 0.66 -3.31 2.06
C SER A 119 1.64 -4.48 2.07
N CYS A 120 1.27 -5.62 1.47
CA CYS A 120 2.12 -6.79 1.34
C CYS A 120 3.42 -6.45 0.61
N VAL A 121 3.34 -5.86 -0.58
CA VAL A 121 4.55 -5.54 -1.36
C VAL A 121 5.42 -4.50 -0.65
N LEU A 122 4.83 -3.46 -0.05
CA LEU A 122 5.58 -2.45 0.69
C LEU A 122 6.30 -3.05 1.91
N LEU A 123 5.63 -3.92 2.67
CA LEU A 123 6.22 -4.61 3.81
C LEU A 123 7.32 -5.59 3.38
N THR A 124 7.13 -6.35 2.31
CA THR A 124 8.14 -7.30 1.83
C THR A 124 9.37 -6.61 1.23
N LEU A 125 9.19 -5.50 0.51
CA LEU A 125 10.30 -4.77 -0.12
C LEU A 125 11.04 -3.86 0.87
N THR A 126 10.31 -3.20 1.77
CA THR A 126 10.87 -2.08 2.58
C THR A 126 10.78 -2.28 4.09
N ASN A 127 10.15 -3.37 4.54
CA ASN A 127 9.83 -3.62 5.95
C ASN A 127 8.95 -2.52 6.58
N TYR A 128 8.20 -1.78 5.76
CA TYR A 128 7.29 -0.73 6.20
C TYR A 128 6.09 -0.62 5.26
N SER A 129 4.91 -0.37 5.84
CA SER A 129 3.73 0.14 5.12
C SER A 129 3.04 1.16 6.02
N PRO A 130 2.63 2.33 5.50
CA PRO A 130 1.93 3.31 6.31
C PRO A 130 0.54 2.78 6.71
N PRO A 131 0.04 3.10 7.92
CA PRO A 131 -1.28 2.70 8.38
C PRO A 131 -2.36 3.55 7.71
N SER A 132 -2.58 3.35 6.41
CA SER A 132 -3.51 4.14 5.60
C SER A 132 -4.44 3.24 4.78
N HIS A 133 -5.74 3.56 4.80
CA HIS A 133 -6.73 2.92 3.93
C HIS A 133 -6.87 3.65 2.57
N ASN A 134 -6.02 4.63 2.29
CA ASN A 134 -6.08 5.39 1.04
C ASN A 134 -5.36 4.63 -0.08
N LEU A 135 -6.13 3.99 -0.97
CA LEU A 135 -5.57 3.20 -2.07
C LEU A 135 -4.70 4.04 -3.01
N LYS A 136 -5.02 5.31 -3.25
CA LYS A 136 -4.19 6.16 -4.12
C LYS A 136 -2.81 6.38 -3.53
N PHE A 137 -2.75 6.55 -2.20
CA PHE A 137 -1.52 6.76 -1.47
C PHE A 137 -0.66 5.49 -1.44
N LEU A 138 -1.24 4.36 -1.01
CA LEU A 138 -0.54 3.06 -1.01
C LEU A 138 -0.07 2.66 -2.40
N ARG A 139 -0.93 2.87 -3.42
CA ARG A 139 -0.60 2.61 -4.82
C ARG A 139 0.60 3.43 -5.28
N GLY A 140 0.64 4.72 -4.99
CA GLY A 140 1.76 5.59 -5.38
C GLY A 140 3.08 5.08 -4.79
N LEU A 141 3.10 4.82 -3.49
CA LEU A 141 4.29 4.27 -2.82
C LEU A 141 4.73 2.93 -3.42
N ALA A 142 3.79 2.05 -3.72
CA ALA A 142 4.11 0.73 -4.26
C ALA A 142 4.60 0.82 -5.73
N GLU A 143 3.96 1.63 -6.57
CA GLU A 143 4.40 1.88 -7.96
C GLU A 143 5.79 2.54 -8.02
N ASP A 144 6.12 3.40 -7.05
CA ASP A 144 7.47 3.99 -6.92
C ASP A 144 8.54 2.95 -6.57
N ARG A 145 8.17 1.88 -5.84
CA ARG A 145 9.09 0.78 -5.50
C ARG A 145 9.21 -0.26 -6.61
N ASP A 146 8.13 -0.54 -7.35
CA ASP A 146 8.17 -1.41 -8.53
C ASP A 146 7.19 -0.94 -9.63
N GLN A 147 7.76 -0.47 -10.74
CA GLN A 147 7.02 0.10 -11.87
C GLN A 147 6.11 -0.92 -12.58
N ARG A 148 6.31 -2.23 -12.41
CA ARG A 148 5.42 -3.26 -12.99
C ARG A 148 4.00 -3.14 -12.43
N LEU A 149 3.85 -2.63 -11.20
CA LEU A 149 2.56 -2.41 -10.56
C LEU A 149 1.70 -1.35 -11.27
N VAL A 150 2.30 -0.44 -12.05
CA VAL A 150 1.55 0.52 -12.89
C VAL A 150 0.67 -0.22 -13.89
N GLY A 151 1.16 -1.37 -14.39
CA GLY A 151 0.43 -2.25 -15.29
C GLY A 151 -0.87 -2.80 -14.69
N ALA A 152 -1.06 -2.72 -13.37
CA ALA A 152 -2.26 -3.16 -12.67
C ALA A 152 -3.50 -2.29 -12.93
N TRP A 153 -3.36 -1.06 -13.40
CA TRP A 153 -4.49 -0.16 -13.60
C TRP A 153 -4.32 0.69 -14.87
N PRO A 154 -4.74 0.17 -16.04
CA PRO A 154 -4.61 0.88 -17.30
C PRO A 154 -5.47 2.15 -17.31
N ARG A 155 -4.96 3.20 -17.98
CA ARG A 155 -5.56 4.55 -18.04
C ARG A 155 -5.93 4.96 -19.47
N ASP A 156 -5.99 3.99 -20.39
CA ASP A 156 -6.30 4.17 -21.81
C ASP A 156 -7.76 4.57 -22.05
N GLN A 157 -8.66 4.26 -21.12
CA GLN A 157 -10.08 4.57 -21.23
C GLN A 157 -10.60 5.30 -19.99
N HIS A 158 -11.36 6.37 -20.20
CA HIS A 158 -11.93 7.18 -19.12
C HIS A 158 -12.77 6.35 -18.14
N ARG A 159 -13.48 5.31 -18.62
CA ARG A 159 -14.27 4.42 -17.77
C ARG A 159 -13.44 3.66 -16.73
N PHE A 160 -12.17 3.33 -17.02
CA PHE A 160 -11.30 2.62 -16.09
C PHE A 160 -10.92 3.49 -14.89
N THR A 161 -10.66 4.78 -15.12
CA THR A 161 -10.46 5.75 -14.04
C THR A 161 -11.73 5.89 -13.19
N ALA A 162 -12.91 5.95 -13.82
CA ALA A 162 -14.17 6.01 -13.10
C ALA A 162 -14.40 4.75 -12.24
N TRP A 163 -14.16 3.56 -12.78
CA TRP A 163 -14.31 2.30 -12.03
C TRP A 163 -13.30 2.16 -10.89
N TYR A 164 -12.05 2.57 -11.08
CA TYR A 164 -11.06 2.63 -10.00
C TYR A 164 -11.48 3.61 -8.89
N ASN A 165 -12.08 4.75 -9.24
CA ASN A 165 -12.63 5.67 -8.25
C ASN A 165 -13.79 5.04 -7.46
N ILE A 166 -14.65 4.23 -8.08
CA ILE A 166 -15.69 3.47 -7.38
C ILE A 166 -15.07 2.53 -6.34
N LEU A 167 -14.01 1.81 -6.71
CA LEU A 167 -13.26 0.95 -5.79
C LEU A 167 -12.71 1.75 -4.60
N ASN A 168 -12.08 2.89 -4.86
CA ASN A 168 -11.49 3.74 -3.82
C ASN A 168 -12.56 4.26 -2.84
N GLU A 169 -13.74 4.64 -3.35
CA GLU A 169 -14.84 5.13 -2.51
C GLU A 169 -15.55 4.02 -1.72
N ALA A 170 -15.45 2.76 -2.15
CA ALA A 170 -16.20 1.65 -1.58
C ALA A 170 -15.94 1.43 -0.09
N TYR A 171 -14.71 1.65 0.39
CA TYR A 171 -14.37 1.50 1.81
C TYR A 171 -15.29 2.31 2.73
N VAL A 172 -15.61 3.54 2.32
CA VAL A 172 -16.50 4.45 3.06
C VAL A 172 -17.94 4.25 2.61
N LYS A 173 -18.20 4.29 1.30
CA LYS A 173 -19.58 4.40 0.78
C LYS A 173 -20.34 3.08 0.76
N ALA A 174 -19.69 1.94 0.53
CA ALA A 174 -20.40 0.68 0.32
C ALA A 174 -21.20 0.20 1.55
N ARG A 175 -20.77 0.59 2.75
CA ARG A 175 -21.42 0.22 4.02
C ARG A 175 -22.51 1.21 4.45
N TYR A 176 -22.32 2.50 4.16
CA TYR A 176 -23.13 3.57 4.75
C TYR A 176 -24.03 4.30 3.75
N SER A 177 -23.67 4.34 2.47
CA SER A 177 -24.44 5.07 1.46
C SER A 177 -25.55 4.21 0.87
N LYS A 178 -26.77 4.76 0.85
CA LYS A 178 -27.92 4.19 0.14
C LYS A 178 -27.81 4.34 -1.38
N HIS A 179 -26.97 5.26 -1.86
CA HIS A 179 -26.80 5.61 -3.27
C HIS A 179 -25.49 5.08 -3.87
N PHE A 180 -24.79 4.16 -3.18
CA PHE A 180 -23.60 3.54 -3.74
C PHE A 180 -24.00 2.47 -4.75
N GLU A 181 -23.75 2.76 -6.02
CA GLU A 181 -24.06 1.89 -7.15
C GLU A 181 -22.79 1.48 -7.89
N VAL A 182 -22.77 0.24 -8.35
CA VAL A 182 -21.69 -0.31 -9.18
C VAL A 182 -22.32 -1.26 -10.21
N THR A 183 -21.93 -1.12 -11.46
CA THR A 183 -22.42 -1.98 -12.54
C THR A 183 -21.71 -3.34 -12.50
N GLU A 184 -22.33 -4.37 -13.08
CA GLU A 184 -21.70 -5.69 -13.21
C GLU A 184 -20.43 -5.63 -14.05
N GLU A 185 -20.44 -4.83 -15.13
CA GLU A 185 -19.28 -4.59 -15.97
C GLU A 185 -18.12 -3.99 -15.17
N ALA A 186 -18.39 -2.95 -14.36
CA ALA A 186 -17.39 -2.32 -13.51
C ALA A 186 -16.81 -3.33 -12.50
N LEU A 187 -17.67 -4.11 -11.86
CA LEU A 187 -17.25 -5.09 -10.86
C LEU A 187 -16.44 -6.24 -11.47
N ALA A 188 -16.85 -6.76 -12.62
CA ALA A 188 -16.10 -7.79 -13.34
C ALA A 188 -14.72 -7.29 -13.77
N TRP A 189 -14.64 -6.03 -14.24
CA TRP A 189 -13.36 -5.40 -14.55
C TRP A 189 -12.49 -5.24 -13.30
N LEU A 190 -13.03 -4.70 -12.21
CA LEU A 190 -12.31 -4.51 -10.94
C LEU A 190 -11.76 -5.84 -10.42
N LEU A 191 -12.57 -6.90 -10.44
CA LEU A 191 -12.16 -8.25 -10.04
C LEU A 191 -10.96 -8.73 -10.87
N GLY A 192 -11.04 -8.65 -12.20
CA GLY A 192 -9.93 -9.03 -13.08
C GLY A 192 -8.66 -8.20 -12.86
N ARG A 193 -8.80 -6.90 -12.54
CA ARG A 193 -7.66 -6.03 -12.19
C ARG A 193 -7.04 -6.40 -10.85
N THR A 194 -7.85 -6.67 -9.83
CA THR A 194 -7.37 -7.11 -8.50
C THR A 194 -6.63 -8.45 -8.60
N GLU A 195 -7.11 -9.40 -9.39
CA GLU A 195 -6.41 -10.67 -9.62
C GLU A 195 -5.09 -10.49 -10.35
N HIS A 196 -5.04 -9.57 -11.31
CA HIS A 196 -3.78 -9.24 -11.97
C HIS A 196 -2.79 -8.56 -11.02
N LEU A 197 -3.25 -7.63 -10.18
CA LEU A 197 -2.44 -7.01 -9.13
C LEU A 197 -1.90 -8.08 -8.17
N HIS A 198 -2.73 -9.02 -7.74
CA HIS A 198 -2.31 -10.12 -6.86
C HIS A 198 -1.17 -10.93 -7.47
N ARG A 199 -1.25 -11.32 -8.75
CA ARG A 199 -0.15 -12.04 -9.43
C ARG A 199 1.13 -11.21 -9.53
N LEU A 200 1.03 -9.91 -9.79
CA LEU A 200 2.19 -9.03 -9.82
C LEU A 200 2.86 -8.95 -8.44
N VAL A 201 2.07 -8.72 -7.40
CA VAL A 201 2.56 -8.67 -6.01
C VAL A 201 3.20 -10.00 -5.60
N GLU A 202 2.57 -11.13 -5.92
CA GLU A 202 3.14 -12.46 -5.67
C GLU A 202 4.51 -12.62 -6.33
N THR A 203 4.62 -12.26 -7.62
CA THR A 203 5.88 -12.34 -8.38
C THR A 203 6.95 -11.46 -7.74
N ILE A 204 6.64 -10.20 -7.45
CA ILE A 204 7.57 -9.24 -6.84
C ILE A 204 8.05 -9.72 -5.46
N CYS A 205 7.12 -10.21 -4.63
CA CYS A 205 7.46 -10.74 -3.31
C CYS A 205 8.36 -11.98 -3.42
N GLN A 206 8.07 -12.90 -4.33
CA GLN A 206 8.89 -14.11 -4.54
C GLN A 206 10.31 -13.77 -5.02
N GLU A 207 10.43 -12.85 -5.98
CA GLU A 207 11.73 -12.36 -6.46
C GLU A 207 12.54 -11.74 -5.32
N ARG A 208 11.92 -10.88 -4.50
CA ARG A 208 12.60 -10.27 -3.35
C ARG A 208 13.08 -11.30 -2.33
N LEU A 209 12.26 -12.32 -2.05
CA LEU A 209 12.65 -13.40 -1.14
C LEU A 209 13.82 -14.21 -1.70
N ALA A 210 13.83 -14.48 -3.01
CA ALA A 210 14.94 -15.18 -3.65
C ALA A 210 16.24 -14.37 -3.63
N GLU A 211 16.17 -13.05 -3.83
CA GLU A 211 17.32 -12.15 -3.66
C GLU A 211 17.90 -12.22 -2.25
N LEU A 212 17.03 -12.13 -1.23
CA LEU A 212 17.45 -12.21 0.18
C LEU A 212 18.04 -13.59 0.54
N GLU A 213 17.52 -14.67 -0.05
CA GLU A 213 18.09 -16.02 0.10
C GLU A 213 19.49 -16.13 -0.52
N LEU A 214 19.71 -15.51 -1.70
CA LEU A 214 21.03 -15.45 -2.33
C LEU A 214 22.02 -14.61 -1.53
N GLU A 215 21.59 -13.44 -1.02
CA GLU A 215 22.40 -12.57 -0.16
C GLU A 215 22.85 -13.34 1.10
N LEU A 216 21.94 -14.07 1.75
CA LEU A 216 22.26 -14.90 2.91
C LEU A 216 23.25 -16.03 2.58
N GLY A 217 23.14 -16.67 1.41
CA GLY A 217 24.08 -17.71 0.99
C GLY A 217 25.46 -17.18 0.59
N SER A 218 25.58 -15.88 0.34
CA SER A 218 26.83 -15.20 -0.02
C SER A 218 27.56 -14.53 1.16
N ALA A 219 26.90 -14.44 2.32
CA ALA A 219 27.39 -13.82 3.55
C ALA A 219 28.03 -14.85 4.50
#